data_AF-A0A9E3WT65-F1
#
_entry.id   AF-A0A9E3WT65-F1
#
_cell.length_a   1.000
_cell.length_b   1.000
_cell.length_c   1.000
_cell.angle_alpha   90.00
_cell.angle_beta   90.00
_cell.angle_gamma   90.00
#
_symmetry.space_group_name_H-M   'P 1'
#
loop_
_entity.id
_entity.type
_entity.pdbx_description
1 polymer ?
#
loop_
_entity_poly.entity_id
_entity_poly.type
_entity_poly.pdbx_seq_one_letter_code
_entity_poly.pdbx_strand_id
1 'polypeptide(L)'
;GNLLFDLAGAMQRPNWNLGYFVEVEVQARGRCSVQVRPYAYDPAASALQSLPAARESALLDEMHAQSQVLADDALFEQAWEDFCRSKRPEALASLFGVNRWLRFMLRKTPLVNLMLTKQSQRVVLNRIQCESHREVLETILKAG
;
A
#
# COMPACT_ATOMS: atom_id res chain seq x y z
N GLY A 1 -11.64 -2.41 8.45
CA GLY A 1 -12.65 -1.35 8.24
C GLY A 1 -13.36 -1.61 6.93
N ASN A 2 -14.70 -1.56 6.92
CA ASN A 2 -15.57 -1.81 5.75
C ASN A 2 -15.78 -0.54 4.93
N LEU A 3 -14.72 -0.01 4.32
CA LEU A 3 -14.87 1.14 3.42
C LEU A 3 -15.06 0.63 2.00
N LEU A 4 -16.29 0.75 1.49
CA LEU A 4 -16.59 0.60 0.06
C LEU A 4 -16.43 1.99 -0.56
N PHE A 5 -15.45 2.12 -1.44
CA PHE A 5 -15.19 3.37 -2.13
C PHE A 5 -15.87 3.32 -3.49
N ASP A 6 -16.93 4.12 -3.64
CA ASP A 6 -17.56 4.33 -4.92
C ASP A 6 -16.69 5.27 -5.77
N LEU A 7 -15.70 4.67 -6.43
CA LEU A 7 -14.72 5.36 -7.27
C LEU A 7 -15.01 5.13 -8.74
N ALA A 8 -16.28 5.29 -9.12
CA ALA A 8 -16.69 5.28 -10.52
C ALA A 8 -15.79 6.22 -11.34
N GLY A 9 -14.93 5.63 -12.19
CA GLY A 9 -14.06 6.33 -13.13
C GLY A 9 -12.62 6.62 -12.71
N ALA A 10 -12.19 6.36 -11.47
CA ALA A 10 -10.85 6.78 -10.99
C ALA A 10 -9.79 5.67 -10.91
N MET A 11 -10.16 4.39 -10.95
CA MET A 11 -9.23 3.27 -10.76
C MET A 11 -9.18 2.33 -11.97
N GLN A 12 -8.02 2.24 -12.62
CA GLN A 12 -7.74 1.34 -13.74
C GLN A 12 -6.77 0.19 -13.36
N ARG A 13 -6.42 0.04 -12.08
CA ARG A 13 -5.49 -1.03 -11.67
C ARG A 13 -6.20 -2.39 -11.71
N PRO A 14 -5.56 -3.46 -12.18
CA PRO A 14 -6.13 -4.80 -12.08
C PRO A 14 -6.58 -5.10 -10.65
N ASN A 15 -7.75 -5.73 -10.51
CA ASN A 15 -8.28 -6.19 -9.22
C ASN A 15 -8.56 -5.10 -8.16
N TRP A 16 -8.60 -3.81 -8.53
CA TRP A 16 -8.89 -2.71 -7.60
C TRP A 16 -10.25 -2.86 -6.91
N ASN A 17 -11.18 -3.54 -7.57
CA ASN A 17 -12.54 -3.77 -7.11
C ASN A 17 -12.69 -5.11 -6.39
N LEU A 18 -11.61 -5.85 -6.12
CA LEU A 18 -11.68 -7.07 -5.33
C LEU A 18 -11.55 -6.75 -3.84
N GLY A 19 -12.28 -7.49 -3.03
CA GLY A 19 -12.21 -7.45 -1.58
C GLY A 19 -12.63 -8.77 -0.97
N TYR A 20 -12.69 -8.84 0.34
CA TYR A 20 -13.17 -10.00 1.07
C TYR A 20 -13.86 -9.59 2.36
N PHE A 21 -14.84 -10.39 2.77
CA PHE A 21 -15.36 -10.37 4.13
C PHE A 21 -14.64 -11.39 4.99
N VAL A 22 -14.50 -11.08 6.26
CA VAL A 22 -14.09 -12.05 7.29
C VAL A 22 -15.33 -12.32 8.12
N GLU A 23 -15.89 -13.51 7.94
CA GLU A 23 -16.99 -14.03 8.73
C GLU A 23 -16.40 -14.73 9.95
N VAL A 24 -16.79 -14.29 11.15
CA VAL A 24 -16.34 -14.88 12.41
C VAL A 24 -17.56 -15.45 13.12
N GLU A 25 -17.64 -16.76 13.23
CA GLU A 25 -18.69 -17.44 13.98
C GLU A 25 -18.20 -17.71 15.40
N VAL A 26 -18.90 -17.17 16.41
CA VAL A 26 -18.55 -17.36 17.81
C VAL A 26 -19.54 -18.33 18.44
N GLN A 27 -19.05 -19.48 18.88
CA GLN A 27 -19.81 -20.56 19.50
C GLN A 27 -19.69 -20.54 21.03
N ALA A 28 -20.62 -21.23 21.70
CA ALA A 28 -20.59 -21.41 23.15
C ALA A 28 -19.25 -22.02 23.61
N ARG A 29 -18.78 -21.58 24.78
CA ARG A 29 -17.47 -21.95 25.38
C ARG A 29 -16.24 -21.40 24.63
N GLY A 30 -16.39 -20.28 23.92
CA GLY A 30 -15.25 -19.53 23.36
C GLY A 30 -14.62 -20.18 22.13
N ARG A 31 -15.32 -21.11 21.46
CA ARG A 31 -14.89 -21.62 20.16
C ARG A 31 -15.24 -20.60 19.08
N CYS A 32 -14.31 -20.29 18.20
CA CYS A 32 -14.55 -19.40 17.07
C CYS A 32 -14.14 -20.09 15.77
N SER A 33 -14.93 -19.92 14.71
CA SER A 33 -14.53 -20.24 13.34
C SER A 33 -14.36 -18.94 12.56
N VAL A 34 -13.46 -18.94 11.59
CA VAL A 34 -13.21 -17.79 10.72
C VAL A 34 -13.28 -18.26 9.27
N GLN A 35 -14.06 -17.58 8.45
CA GLN A 35 -14.16 -17.83 7.02
C GLN A 35 -13.96 -16.54 6.23
N VAL A 36 -13.11 -16.61 5.20
CA VAL A 36 -12.91 -15.50 4.26
C VAL A 36 -13.86 -15.68 3.07
N ARG A 37 -14.62 -14.62 2.73
CA ARG A 37 -15.58 -14.61 1.62
C ARG A 37 -15.20 -13.51 0.62
N PRO A 38 -14.46 -13.84 -0.45
CA PRO A 38 -14.13 -12.89 -1.50
C PRO A 38 -15.34 -12.30 -2.23
N TYR A 39 -15.21 -11.06 -2.68
CA TYR A 39 -16.21 -10.38 -3.50
C TYR A 39 -15.54 -9.49 -4.56
N ALA A 40 -16.31 -9.11 -5.57
CA ALA A 40 -16.01 -8.00 -6.47
C ALA A 40 -17.02 -6.87 -6.28
N TYR A 41 -16.56 -5.63 -6.26
CA TYR A 41 -17.41 -4.46 -6.44
C TYR A 41 -17.64 -4.25 -7.93
N ASP A 42 -18.90 -4.18 -8.34
CA ASP A 42 -19.32 -3.78 -9.67
C ASP A 42 -19.67 -2.29 -9.65
N PRO A 43 -18.85 -1.41 -10.27
CA PRO A 43 -19.12 0.02 -10.30
C PRO A 43 -20.34 0.39 -11.15
N ALA A 44 -20.71 -0.44 -12.13
CA ALA A 44 -21.85 -0.16 -13.00
C ALA A 44 -23.17 -0.45 -12.28
N ALA A 45 -23.19 -1.49 -11.43
CA ALA A 45 -24.32 -1.84 -10.59
C ALA A 45 -24.29 -1.19 -9.20
N SER A 46 -23.21 -0.47 -8.85
CA SER A 46 -22.91 0.04 -7.51
C SER A 46 -23.14 -1.02 -6.41
N ALA A 47 -22.73 -2.27 -6.69
CA ALA A 47 -23.09 -3.42 -5.88
C ALA A 47 -21.92 -4.37 -5.67
N LEU A 48 -21.95 -5.10 -4.56
CA LEU A 48 -21.05 -6.22 -4.33
C LEU A 48 -21.59 -7.50 -4.96
N GLN A 49 -20.72 -8.22 -5.64
CA GLN A 49 -21.02 -9.47 -6.32
C GLN A 49 -20.12 -10.58 -5.81
N SER A 50 -20.69 -11.77 -5.65
CA SER A 50 -19.91 -12.97 -5.40
C SER A 50 -19.03 -13.29 -6.60
N LEU A 51 -17.82 -13.79 -6.33
CA LEU A 51 -16.91 -14.22 -7.37
C LEU A 51 -17.35 -15.59 -7.93
N PRO A 52 -17.10 -15.86 -9.23
CA PRO A 52 -17.15 -17.22 -9.74
C PRO A 52 -16.17 -18.12 -8.96
N ALA A 53 -16.54 -19.37 -8.68
CA ALA A 53 -15.77 -20.28 -7.83
C ALA A 53 -14.29 -20.41 -8.22
N ALA A 54 -13.98 -20.44 -9.52
CA ALA A 54 -12.59 -20.49 -10.00
C ALA A 54 -11.78 -19.24 -9.62
N ARG A 55 -12.40 -18.06 -9.68
CA ARG A 55 -11.75 -16.78 -9.32
C ARG A 55 -11.65 -16.60 -7.81
N GLU A 56 -12.66 -17.09 -7.08
CA GLU A 56 -12.64 -17.14 -5.62
C GLU A 56 -11.47 -18.01 -5.12
N SER A 57 -11.32 -19.23 -5.66
CA SER A 57 -10.20 -20.13 -5.34
C SER A 57 -8.86 -19.46 -5.61
N ALA A 58 -8.69 -18.87 -6.80
CA ALA A 58 -7.43 -18.22 -7.16
C ALA A 58 -7.04 -17.08 -6.20
N LEU A 59 -8.02 -16.29 -5.73
CA LEU A 59 -7.76 -15.23 -4.76
C LEU A 59 -7.40 -15.80 -3.38
N LEU A 60 -8.10 -16.85 -2.94
CA LEU A 60 -7.78 -17.51 -1.66
C LEU A 60 -6.40 -18.17 -1.70
N ASP A 61 -6.02 -18.77 -2.82
CA ASP A 61 -4.69 -19.35 -3.04
C ASP A 61 -3.61 -18.27 -3.01
N GLU A 62 -3.85 -17.11 -3.63
CA GLU A 62 -2.94 -15.95 -3.56
C GLU A 62 -2.78 -15.43 -2.12
N MET A 63 -3.89 -15.27 -1.39
CA MET A 63 -3.86 -14.87 0.02
C MET A 63 -3.11 -15.89 0.88
N HIS A 64 -3.31 -17.19 0.63
CA HIS A 64 -2.62 -18.25 1.34
C HIS A 64 -1.12 -18.23 1.06
N ALA A 65 -0.71 -18.04 -0.20
CA ALA A 65 0.69 -17.91 -0.57
C ALA A 65 1.35 -16.70 0.11
N GLN A 66 0.65 -15.56 0.17
CA GLN A 66 1.13 -14.38 0.91
C GLN A 66 1.26 -14.66 2.41
N SER A 67 0.28 -15.36 3.00
CA SER A 67 0.31 -15.76 4.42
C SER A 67 1.51 -16.67 4.73
N GLN A 68 1.89 -17.56 3.81
CA GLN A 68 3.09 -18.40 3.98
C GLN A 68 4.38 -17.58 4.02
N VAL A 69 4.50 -16.55 3.17
CA VAL A 69 5.65 -15.63 3.21
C VAL A 69 5.67 -14.87 4.53
N LEU A 70 4.52 -14.40 5.02
CA LEU A 70 4.41 -13.67 6.29
C LEU A 70 4.73 -14.54 7.52
N ALA A 71 4.60 -15.86 7.42
CA ALA A 71 4.89 -16.79 8.50
C ALA A 71 6.38 -17.20 8.60
N ASP A 72 7.18 -16.89 7.58
CA ASP A 72 8.61 -17.17 7.53
C ASP A 72 9.39 -15.86 7.58
N ASP A 73 10.02 -15.59 8.73
CA ASP A 73 10.74 -14.34 8.98
C ASP A 73 11.81 -14.04 7.91
N ALA A 74 12.49 -15.07 7.38
CA ALA A 74 13.55 -14.87 6.39
C ALA A 74 12.99 -14.53 5.01
N LEU A 75 11.92 -15.24 4.59
CA LEU A 75 11.24 -14.92 3.34
C LEU A 75 10.55 -13.56 3.41
N PHE A 76 9.96 -13.23 4.56
CA PHE A 76 9.35 -11.93 4.80
C PHE A 76 10.38 -10.81 4.71
N GLU A 77 11.51 -10.92 5.42
CA GLU A 77 12.56 -9.89 5.39
C GLU A 77 13.09 -9.69 3.96
N GLN A 78 13.33 -10.77 3.23
CA GLN A 78 13.77 -10.69 1.84
C GLN A 78 12.73 -9.99 0.94
N ALA A 79 11.45 -10.37 1.05
CA ALA A 79 10.38 -9.74 0.29
C ALA A 79 10.23 -8.24 0.65
N TRP A 80 10.42 -7.90 1.92
CA TRP A 80 10.39 -6.52 2.41
C TRP A 80 11.55 -5.69 1.85
N GLU A 81 12.77 -6.22 1.86
CA GLU A 81 13.95 -5.58 1.29
C GLU A 81 13.79 -5.33 -0.22
N ASP A 82 13.30 -6.32 -0.97
CA ASP A 82 13.05 -6.20 -2.41
C ASP A 82 11.97 -5.15 -2.71
N PHE A 83 10.90 -5.14 -1.91
CA PHE A 83 9.89 -4.09 -1.97
C PHE A 83 10.50 -2.70 -1.72
N CYS A 84 11.27 -2.53 -0.63
CA CYS A 84 11.94 -1.27 -0.30
C CYS A 84 12.90 -0.81 -1.40
N ARG A 85 13.65 -1.75 -2.01
CA ARG A 85 14.55 -1.48 -3.13
C ARG A 85 13.79 -0.97 -4.35
N SER A 86 12.63 -1.55 -4.65
CA SER A 86 11.76 -1.09 -5.74
C SER A 86 11.23 0.34 -5.51
N LYS A 87 11.03 0.74 -4.24
CA LYS A 87 10.55 2.08 -3.85
C LYS A 87 11.64 3.11 -3.67
N ARG A 88 12.91 2.69 -3.53
CA ARG A 88 14.06 3.57 -3.26
C ARG A 88 14.17 4.78 -4.21
N PRO A 89 14.08 4.65 -5.55
CA PRO A 89 14.23 5.80 -6.44
C PRO A 89 13.16 6.87 -6.21
N GLU A 90 11.90 6.45 -6.09
CA GLU A 90 10.75 7.36 -5.87
C GLU A 90 10.83 8.02 -4.49
N ALA A 91 11.12 7.21 -3.46
CA ALA A 91 11.28 7.67 -2.08
C ALA A 91 12.39 8.72 -1.96
N LEU A 92 13.59 8.44 -2.50
CA LEU A 92 14.71 9.37 -2.43
C LEU A 92 14.49 10.61 -3.30
N ALA A 93 13.88 10.50 -4.47
CA ALA A 93 13.55 11.67 -5.29
C ALA A 93 12.60 12.63 -4.54
N SER A 94 11.63 12.08 -3.79
CA SER A 94 10.69 12.88 -3.01
C SER A 94 11.32 13.62 -1.82
N LEU A 95 12.38 13.04 -1.21
CA LEU A 95 13.06 13.63 -0.04
C LEU A 95 14.28 14.49 -0.42
N PHE A 96 15.05 14.04 -1.40
CA PHE A 96 16.39 14.53 -1.72
C PHE A 96 16.54 14.98 -3.17
N GLY A 97 15.45 15.38 -3.85
CA GLY A 97 15.48 15.94 -5.22
C GLY A 97 16.37 17.18 -5.43
N VAL A 98 17.20 17.53 -4.45
CA VAL A 98 18.15 18.64 -4.40
C VAL A 98 19.57 18.12 -4.18
N ASN A 99 20.34 18.04 -5.27
CA ASN A 99 21.78 17.77 -5.21
C ASN A 99 22.54 18.94 -4.52
N ARG A 100 23.82 18.73 -4.16
CA ARG A 100 24.64 19.71 -3.41
C ARG A 100 24.68 21.09 -4.09
N TRP A 101 24.74 21.12 -5.42
CA TRP A 101 24.81 22.34 -6.22
C TRP A 101 23.48 23.07 -6.27
N LEU A 102 22.38 22.33 -6.40
CA LEU A 102 21.02 22.87 -6.35
C LEU A 102 20.75 23.44 -4.95
N ARG A 103 21.18 22.77 -3.88
CA ARG A 103 21.10 23.30 -2.51
C ARG A 103 21.87 24.60 -2.32
N PHE A 104 23.06 24.74 -2.92
CA PHE A 104 23.83 25.98 -2.89
C PHE A 104 23.11 27.12 -3.62
N MET A 105 22.60 26.87 -4.84
CA MET A 105 21.83 27.85 -5.60
C MET A 105 20.56 28.29 -4.86
N LEU A 106 19.83 27.33 -4.29
CA LEU A 106 18.60 27.57 -3.54
C LEU A 106 18.81 28.41 -2.28
N ARG A 107 19.99 28.40 -1.66
CA ARG A 107 20.32 29.29 -0.53
C ARG A 107 20.59 30.73 -0.96
N LYS A 108 20.91 30.94 -2.23
CA LYS A 108 21.30 32.24 -2.80
C LYS A 108 20.21 32.89 -3.65
N THR A 109 19.09 32.20 -3.86
CA THR A 109 18.01 32.65 -4.75
C THR A 109 16.63 32.29 -4.16
N PRO A 110 15.57 33.05 -4.48
CA PRO A 110 14.20 32.74 -4.04
C PRO A 110 13.57 31.54 -4.78
N LEU A 111 14.35 30.80 -5.60
CA LEU A 111 13.91 29.64 -6.38
C LEU A 111 13.36 28.48 -5.53
N VAL A 112 13.67 28.46 -4.23
CA VAL A 112 13.08 27.51 -3.27
C VAL A 112 11.56 27.55 -3.30
N ASN A 113 10.97 28.75 -3.37
CA ASN A 113 9.52 28.91 -3.33
C ASN A 113 8.85 28.51 -4.66
N LEU A 114 9.61 28.44 -5.75
CA LEU A 114 9.15 27.94 -7.06
C LEU A 114 9.23 26.42 -7.14
N MET A 115 10.27 25.80 -6.56
CA MET A 115 10.45 24.34 -6.59
C MET A 115 9.65 23.61 -5.49
N LEU A 116 9.57 24.18 -4.28
CA LEU A 116 8.85 23.60 -3.15
C LEU A 116 7.41 24.10 -3.12
N THR A 117 6.60 23.58 -4.03
CA THR A 117 5.16 23.88 -4.03
C THR A 117 4.49 23.33 -2.77
N LYS A 118 3.37 23.93 -2.35
CA LYS A 118 2.54 23.41 -1.25
C LYS A 118 2.11 21.94 -1.46
N GLN A 119 2.06 21.48 -2.70
CA GLN A 119 1.77 20.09 -3.01
C GLN A 119 2.95 19.18 -2.66
N SER A 120 4.18 19.54 -3.08
CA SER A 120 5.39 18.77 -2.74
C SER A 120 5.60 18.66 -1.21
N GLN A 121 5.37 19.75 -0.48
CA GLN A 121 5.46 19.77 0.98
C GLN A 121 4.44 18.84 1.64
N ARG A 122 3.20 18.81 1.12
CA ARG A 122 2.15 17.88 1.61
C ARG A 122 2.49 16.42 1.35
N VAL A 123 3.08 16.10 0.20
CA VAL A 123 3.51 14.73 -0.11
C VAL A 123 4.59 14.27 0.86
N VAL A 124 5.62 15.10 1.10
CA VAL A 124 6.68 14.79 2.06
C VAL A 124 6.12 14.66 3.47
N LEU A 125 5.24 15.58 3.89
CA LEU A 125 4.61 15.54 5.20
C LEU A 125 3.80 14.25 5.41
N ASN A 126 3.00 13.85 4.42
CA ASN A 126 2.23 12.61 4.48
C ASN A 126 3.13 11.38 4.63
N ARG A 127 4.23 11.31 3.88
CA ARG A 127 5.19 10.19 3.97
C ARG A 127 5.87 10.09 5.35
N ILE A 128 6.10 11.21 6.02
CA ILE A 128 6.72 11.24 7.35
C ILE A 128 5.70 10.89 8.44
N GLN A 129 4.44 11.32 8.30
CA GLN A 129 3.38 11.11 9.29
C GLN A 129 2.75 9.72 9.20
N CYS A 130 2.65 9.15 7.99
CA CYS A 130 2.10 7.82 7.79
C CYS A 130 3.12 6.75 8.19
N GLU A 131 2.79 5.95 9.21
CA GLU A 131 3.69 4.92 9.75
C GLU A 131 4.23 3.99 8.67
N SER A 132 3.39 3.49 7.77
CA SER A 132 3.81 2.59 6.69
C SER A 132 4.83 3.24 5.73
N HIS A 133 4.64 4.51 5.37
CA HIS A 133 5.59 5.22 4.51
C HIS A 133 6.90 5.51 5.25
N ARG A 134 6.80 5.84 6.54
CA ARG A 134 7.96 6.10 7.39
C ARG A 134 8.82 4.85 7.56
N GLU A 135 8.23 3.69 7.80
CA GLU A 135 8.94 2.42 7.94
C GLU A 135 9.72 2.04 6.67
N VAL A 136 9.09 2.20 5.50
CA VAL A 136 9.76 2.04 4.20
C VAL A 136 10.94 2.99 4.05
N LEU A 137 10.76 4.27 4.42
CA LEU A 137 11.84 5.26 4.36
C LEU A 137 12.99 4.92 5.31
N GLU A 138 12.70 4.54 6.55
CA GLU A 138 13.73 4.14 7.52
C GLU A 138 14.51 2.92 7.03
N THR A 139 13.84 1.93 6.47
CA THR A 139 14.48 0.73 5.89
C THR A 139 15.41 1.11 4.74
N ILE A 140 14.92 1.91 3.78
CA ILE A 140 15.72 2.40 2.64
C ILE A 140 16.96 3.17 3.11
N LEU A 141 16.83 4.00 4.15
CA LEU A 141 17.92 4.84 4.64
C LEU A 141 18.94 4.07 5.50
N LYS A 142 18.53 3.02 6.23
CA LYS A 142 19.44 2.17 7.01
C LYS A 142 20.24 1.20 6.13
N ALA A 143 19.69 0.78 4.99
CA ALA A 143 20.32 -0.15 4.06
C ALA A 143 21.30 0.52 3.06
N GLY A 144 21.41 1.85 3.06
CA GLY A 144 22.28 2.63 2.15
C GLY A 144 23.55 3.10 2.82
#